data_AF-A0A7W7YWH7-F1
#
_entry.id   AF-A0A7W7YWH7-F1
#
_cell.length_a   1.000
_cell.length_b   1.000
_cell.length_c   1.000
_cell.angle_alpha   90.00
_cell.angle_beta   90.00
_cell.angle_gamma   90.00
#
_symmetry.space_group_name_H-M   'P 1'
#
loop_
_entity.id
_entity.type
_entity.pdbx_description
1 polymer ?
#
loop_
_entity_poly.entity_id
_entity_poly.type
_entity_poly.pdbx_seq_one_letter_code
_entity_poly.pdbx_strand_id
1 'polypeptide(L)'
;MLHEEAVPLSRLIDVVNDRFGTDFNQADQLFFDQIVEAAISDTALKQAAAVNPGEKFELVFRNLLEALFVERMDQNEEIFARFMNDKSFQKVVVGWLSSEAYRRLRLSDFSRIEDSNCAVFHGIVTPCKFRWNR
;
A
#
# COMPACT_ATOMS: atom_id res chain seq x y z
N MET A 1 -16.97 -33.56 -5.19
CA MET A 1 -16.95 -32.08 -5.32
C MET A 1 -16.57 -31.55 -3.96
N LEU A 2 -15.30 -31.17 -3.77
CA LEU A 2 -14.85 -30.51 -2.54
C LEU A 2 -15.20 -29.03 -2.70
N HIS A 3 -16.00 -28.49 -1.79
CA HIS A 3 -16.07 -27.05 -1.61
C HIS A 3 -14.72 -26.62 -1.05
N GLU A 4 -13.89 -26.05 -1.91
CA GLU A 4 -12.82 -25.17 -1.51
C GLU A 4 -13.55 -23.91 -1.02
N GLU A 5 -13.89 -23.89 0.26
CA GLU A 5 -14.23 -22.64 0.93
C GLU A 5 -13.04 -21.73 0.67
N ALA A 6 -13.25 -20.70 -0.15
CA ALA A 6 -12.26 -19.67 -0.39
C ALA A 6 -12.00 -19.01 0.94
N VAL A 7 -11.04 -19.56 1.69
CA VAL A 7 -10.54 -18.96 2.92
C VAL A 7 -10.16 -17.55 2.52
N PRO A 8 -10.75 -16.52 3.13
CA PRO A 8 -10.37 -15.15 2.82
C PRO A 8 -8.86 -15.06 3.02
N LEU A 9 -8.14 -14.62 1.99
CA LEU A 9 -6.70 -14.40 2.07
C LEU A 9 -6.49 -13.28 3.10
N SER A 10 -6.40 -13.64 4.38
CA SER A 10 -6.24 -12.67 5.46
C SER A 10 -4.94 -11.92 5.19
N ARG A 11 -5.02 -10.59 5.08
CA ARG A 11 -3.83 -9.77 4.92
C ARG A 11 -3.04 -9.84 6.22
N LEU A 12 -1.72 -9.78 6.12
CA LEU A 12 -0.85 -9.84 7.30
C LEU A 12 -1.22 -8.73 8.31
N ILE A 13 -1.55 -7.53 7.82
CA ILE A 13 -1.96 -6.43 8.70
C ILE A 13 -3.20 -6.75 9.54
N ASP A 14 -4.17 -7.50 9.01
CA ASP A 14 -5.41 -7.81 9.72
C ASP A 14 -5.08 -8.72 10.92
N VAL A 15 -4.24 -9.74 10.70
CA VAL A 15 -3.74 -10.65 11.75
C VAL A 15 -2.91 -9.90 12.80
N VAL A 16 -2.05 -8.99 12.37
CA VAL A 16 -1.17 -8.24 13.28
C VAL A 16 -1.96 -7.23 14.12
N ASN A 17 -2.91 -6.52 13.51
CA ASN A 17 -3.80 -5.60 14.22
C ASN A 17 -4.65 -6.33 15.27
N ASP A 18 -5.27 -7.45 14.89
CA ASP A 18 -6.10 -8.24 15.81
C ASP A 18 -5.29 -8.79 17.00
N ARG A 19 -4.03 -9.19 16.75
CA ARG A 19 -3.20 -9.82 17.78
C ARG A 19 -2.48 -8.83 18.69
N PHE A 20 -2.04 -7.70 18.15
CA PHE A 20 -1.16 -6.77 18.84
C PHE A 20 -1.80 -5.39 19.10
N GLY A 21 -3.03 -5.17 18.64
CA GLY A 21 -3.74 -3.89 18.81
C GLY A 21 -3.12 -2.74 18.03
N THR A 22 -2.45 -3.04 16.91
CA THR A 22 -1.87 -2.04 16.01
C THR A 22 -2.94 -1.41 15.11
N ASP A 23 -2.61 -0.28 14.47
CA ASP A 23 -3.46 0.46 13.55
C ASP A 23 -2.90 0.46 12.11
N PHE A 24 -2.20 -0.62 11.74
CA PHE A 24 -1.62 -0.75 10.41
C PHE A 24 -2.70 -0.69 9.32
N ASN A 25 -2.39 0.04 8.27
CA ASN A 25 -3.27 0.32 7.16
C ASN A 25 -2.71 -0.24 5.84
N GLN A 26 -3.35 0.10 4.72
CA GLN A 26 -2.97 -0.42 3.41
C GLN A 26 -1.52 -0.07 3.02
N ALA A 27 -0.97 1.05 3.45
CA ALA A 27 0.42 1.41 3.19
C ALA A 27 1.39 0.45 3.91
N ASP A 28 1.07 0.04 5.13
CA ASP A 28 1.86 -0.94 5.89
C ASP A 28 1.80 -2.33 5.26
N GLN A 29 0.64 -2.73 4.70
CA GLN A 29 0.56 -3.96 3.91
C GLN A 29 1.49 -3.91 2.69
N LEU A 30 1.53 -2.78 1.98
CA LEU A 30 2.43 -2.60 0.84
C LEU A 30 3.91 -2.67 1.24
N PHE A 31 4.25 -2.30 2.48
CA PHE A 31 5.60 -2.50 3.01
C PHE A 31 5.92 -4.00 3.15
N PHE A 32 5.03 -4.79 3.77
CA PHE A 32 5.24 -6.24 3.89
C PHE A 32 5.27 -6.95 2.52
N ASP A 33 4.43 -6.52 1.58
CA ASP A 33 4.42 -7.07 0.22
C ASP A 33 5.76 -6.84 -0.49
N GLN A 34 6.38 -5.66 -0.33
CA GLN A 34 7.71 -5.37 -0.88
C GLN A 34 8.83 -6.21 -0.28
N ILE A 35 8.70 -6.61 0.99
CA ILE A 35 9.64 -7.53 1.66
C ILE A 35 9.49 -8.94 1.08
N VAL A 36 8.26 -9.42 0.90
CA VAL A 36 8.00 -10.73 0.28
C VAL A 36 8.54 -10.76 -1.15
N GLU A 37 8.26 -9.75 -1.97
CA GLU A 37 8.76 -9.65 -3.35
C GLU A 37 10.29 -9.67 -3.43
N ALA A 38 10.97 -8.99 -2.50
CA ALA A 38 12.43 -9.04 -2.40
C ALA A 38 12.91 -10.44 -2.02
N ALA A 39 12.28 -11.07 -1.02
CA ALA A 39 12.63 -12.41 -0.56
C ALA A 39 12.44 -13.48 -1.64
N ILE A 40 11.32 -13.48 -2.36
CA ILE A 40 11.06 -14.46 -3.43
C ILE A 40 11.94 -14.22 -4.65
N SER A 41 12.66 -13.10 -4.73
CA SER A 41 13.65 -12.85 -5.77
C SER A 41 15.02 -13.45 -5.42
N ASP A 42 15.27 -13.74 -4.13
CA ASP A 42 16.53 -14.29 -3.65
C ASP A 42 16.76 -15.74 -4.13
N THR A 43 17.94 -16.00 -4.69
CA THR A 43 18.25 -17.29 -5.30
C THR A 43 18.53 -18.36 -4.25
N ALA A 44 19.15 -18.01 -3.13
CA ALA A 44 19.42 -18.95 -2.05
C ALA A 44 18.12 -19.40 -1.38
N LEU A 45 17.17 -18.48 -1.19
CA LEU A 45 15.86 -18.78 -0.64
C LEU A 45 15.04 -19.68 -1.58
N LYS A 46 15.06 -19.44 -2.90
CA LYS A 46 14.43 -20.34 -3.89
C LYS A 46 14.98 -21.77 -3.80
N GLN A 47 16.31 -21.90 -3.71
CA GLN A 47 16.95 -23.20 -3.57
C GLN A 47 16.56 -23.86 -2.24
N ALA A 48 16.57 -23.10 -1.14
CA ALA A 48 16.15 -23.58 0.17
C ALA A 48 14.71 -24.08 0.15
N ALA A 49 13.78 -23.36 -0.51
CA ALA A 49 12.40 -23.78 -0.65
C ALA A 49 12.24 -25.08 -1.46
N ALA A 50 13.08 -25.31 -2.47
CA ALA A 50 13.02 -26.50 -3.31
C ALA A 50 13.48 -27.79 -2.61
N VAL A 51 14.35 -27.68 -1.60
CA VAL A 51 15.02 -28.84 -0.98
C VAL A 51 14.68 -29.05 0.50
N ASN A 52 14.17 -28.04 1.19
CA ASN A 52 13.91 -28.10 2.63
C ASN A 52 12.41 -28.24 2.96
N PRO A 53 12.06 -29.07 3.96
CA PRO A 53 10.75 -29.00 4.61
C PRO A 53 10.49 -27.60 5.20
N GLY A 54 9.22 -27.21 5.31
CA GLY A 54 8.79 -25.86 5.71
C GLY A 54 9.43 -25.32 6.99
N GLU A 55 9.57 -26.14 8.03
CA GLU A 55 10.20 -25.74 9.30
C GLU A 55 11.68 -25.34 9.12
N LYS A 56 12.43 -26.05 8.27
CA LYS A 56 13.84 -25.73 7.97
C LYS A 56 13.95 -24.52 7.05
N PHE A 57 12.97 -24.35 6.15
CA PHE A 57 12.86 -23.17 5.32
C PHE A 57 12.64 -21.90 6.17
N GLU A 58 11.79 -21.96 7.19
CA GLU A 58 11.50 -20.81 8.06
C GLU A 58 12.75 -20.25 8.74
N LEU A 59 13.68 -21.12 9.15
CA LEU A 59 14.95 -20.70 9.76
C LEU A 59 15.82 -19.89 8.79
N VAL A 60 15.92 -20.34 7.53
CA VAL A 60 16.66 -19.62 6.48
C VAL A 60 15.94 -18.32 6.14
N PHE A 61 14.61 -18.37 6.03
CA PHE A 61 13.78 -17.22 5.74
C PHE A 61 13.90 -16.14 6.83
N ARG A 62 13.94 -16.51 8.12
CA ARG A 62 14.08 -15.57 9.24
C ARG A 62 15.32 -14.69 9.12
N ASN A 63 16.48 -15.29 8.86
CA ASN A 63 17.73 -14.54 8.74
C ASN A 63 17.71 -13.58 7.55
N LEU A 64 17.17 -14.03 6.41
CA LEU A 64 16.99 -13.18 5.24
C LEU A 64 15.99 -12.06 5.53
N LEU A 65 14.90 -12.35 6.22
CA LEU A 65 13.87 -11.39 6.56
C LEU A 65 14.45 -10.25 7.39
N GLU A 66 15.22 -10.55 8.44
CA GLU A 66 15.92 -9.53 9.25
C GLU A 66 16.83 -8.63 8.41
N ALA A 67 17.60 -9.22 7.49
CA ALA A 67 18.45 -8.46 6.57
C ALA A 67 17.62 -7.53 5.66
N LEU A 68 16.52 -8.02 5.11
CA LEU A 68 15.63 -7.22 4.26
C LEU A 68 15.00 -6.04 5.02
N PHE A 69 14.66 -6.21 6.29
CA PHE A 69 14.17 -5.11 7.13
C PHE A 69 15.24 -4.02 7.29
N VAL A 70 16.50 -4.39 7.57
CA VAL A 70 17.62 -3.45 7.68
C VAL A 70 17.87 -2.76 6.35
N GLU A 71 17.92 -3.50 5.24
CA GLU A 71 18.11 -2.92 3.91
C GLU A 71 17.03 -1.90 3.55
N ARG A 72 15.76 -2.15 3.89
CA ARG A 72 14.69 -1.17 3.66
C ARG A 72 14.82 0.07 4.54
N MET A 73 15.29 -0.08 5.78
CA MET A 73 15.58 1.07 6.64
C MET A 73 16.69 1.93 6.02
N ASP A 74 17.80 1.32 5.63
CA ASP A 74 18.95 2.02 5.03
C ASP A 74 18.57 2.70 3.71
N GLN A 75 17.82 2.02 2.83
CA GLN A 75 17.34 2.58 1.56
C GLN A 75 16.41 3.79 1.79
N ASN A 76 15.49 3.69 2.77
CA ASN A 76 14.60 4.80 3.10
C ASN A 76 15.36 5.98 3.69
N GLU A 77 16.36 5.73 4.54
CA GLU A 77 17.25 6.76 5.07
C GLU A 77 18.03 7.45 3.96
N GLU A 78 18.57 6.72 2.99
CA GLU A 78 19.30 7.29 1.85
C GLU A 78 18.40 8.23 1.03
N ILE A 79 17.19 7.80 0.68
CA ILE A 79 16.22 8.61 -0.08
C ILE A 79 15.87 9.87 0.71
N PHE A 80 15.62 9.73 2.02
CA PHE A 80 15.33 10.86 2.90
C PHE A 80 16.51 11.85 2.97
N ALA A 81 17.72 11.36 3.19
CA ALA A 81 18.93 12.18 3.26
C ALA A 81 19.17 12.93 1.93
N ARG A 82 18.99 12.26 0.79
CA ARG A 82 19.07 12.91 -0.53
C ARG A 82 17.99 13.98 -0.69
N PHE A 83 16.76 13.70 -0.29
CA PHE A 83 15.66 14.67 -0.35
C PHE A 83 15.95 15.94 0.47
N MET A 84 16.57 15.81 1.63
CA MET A 84 16.87 16.95 2.50
C MET A 84 18.05 17.78 2.00
N ASN A 85 19.05 17.14 1.39
CA ASN A 85 20.34 17.77 1.09
C ASN A 85 20.54 18.14 -0.39
N ASP A 86 19.83 17.53 -1.33
CA ASP A 86 19.92 17.84 -2.77
C ASP A 86 18.69 18.62 -3.25
N LYS A 87 18.88 19.92 -3.53
CA LYS A 87 17.81 20.81 -4.00
C LYS A 87 17.26 20.45 -5.37
N SER A 88 18.09 19.88 -6.25
CA SER A 88 17.65 19.46 -7.57
C SER A 88 16.75 18.23 -7.48
N PHE A 89 17.16 17.25 -6.67
CA PHE A 89 16.37 16.06 -6.36
C PHE A 89 15.04 16.43 -5.68
N GLN A 90 15.10 17.28 -4.65
CA GLN A 90 13.92 17.77 -3.93
C GLN A 90 12.89 18.41 -4.88
N LYS A 91 13.34 19.28 -5.80
CA LYS A 91 12.44 19.96 -6.75
C LYS A 91 11.69 18.98 -7.64
N VAL A 92 12.37 17.95 -8.16
CA VAL A 92 11.75 16.92 -9.00
C VAL A 92 10.72 16.11 -8.21
N VAL A 93 11.11 15.64 -7.01
CA VAL A 93 10.24 14.81 -6.15
C VAL A 93 9.00 15.58 -5.73
N VAL A 94 9.14 16.82 -5.26
CA VAL A 94 8.00 17.68 -4.87
C VAL A 94 7.08 17.95 -6.05
N GLY A 95 7.63 18.29 -7.22
CA GLY A 95 6.84 18.57 -8.41
C GLY A 95 5.99 17.39 -8.84
N TRP A 96 6.56 16.18 -8.83
CA TRP A 96 5.84 14.97 -9.18
C TRP A 96 4.79 14.58 -8.12
N LEU A 97 5.17 14.51 -6.84
CA LEU A 97 4.28 14.11 -5.75
C LEU A 97 3.10 15.07 -5.57
N SER A 98 3.34 16.38 -5.64
CA SER A 98 2.27 17.37 -5.52
C SER A 98 1.27 17.28 -6.68
N SER A 99 1.75 17.07 -7.91
CA SER A 99 0.90 16.90 -9.09
C SER A 99 0.02 15.66 -8.97
N GLU A 100 0.61 14.53 -8.55
CA GLU A 100 -0.11 13.28 -8.39
C GLU A 100 -1.13 13.35 -7.23
N ALA A 101 -0.75 13.92 -6.09
CA ALA A 101 -1.65 14.14 -4.97
C ALA A 101 -2.82 15.04 -5.37
N TYR A 102 -2.55 16.18 -6.04
CA TYR A 102 -3.59 17.08 -6.53
C TYR A 102 -4.55 16.37 -7.49
N ARG A 103 -4.04 15.61 -8.45
CA ARG A 103 -4.85 14.86 -9.42
C ARG A 103 -5.77 13.87 -8.70
N ARG A 104 -5.25 13.09 -7.75
CA ARG A 104 -6.05 12.10 -6.99
C ARG A 104 -7.11 12.75 -6.13
N LEU A 105 -6.75 13.81 -5.40
CA LEU A 105 -7.71 14.54 -4.56
C LEU A 105 -8.86 15.11 -5.41
N ARG A 106 -8.53 15.73 -6.55
CA ARG A 106 -9.55 16.27 -7.45
C ARG A 106 -10.45 15.18 -8.03
N LEU A 107 -9.88 14.05 -8.46
CA LEU A 107 -10.68 12.92 -8.97
C LEU A 107 -11.57 12.31 -7.88
N SER A 108 -11.08 12.23 -6.62
CA SER A 108 -11.87 11.74 -5.50
C SER A 108 -13.03 12.68 -5.12
N ASP A 109 -12.89 13.98 -5.38
CA ASP A 109 -13.97 14.94 -5.23
C ASP A 109 -15.00 14.83 -6.35
N PHE A 110 -14.57 14.53 -7.59
CA PHE A 110 -15.48 14.28 -8.71
C PHE A 110 -16.29 12.99 -8.54
N SER A 111 -15.69 11.92 -8.02
CA SER A 111 -16.44 10.68 -7.74
C SER A 111 -17.50 10.87 -6.63
N ARG A 112 -17.27 11.77 -5.66
CA ARG A 112 -18.29 12.13 -4.66
C ARG A 112 -19.42 13.00 -5.21
N ILE A 113 -19.17 13.78 -6.26
CA ILE A 113 -20.19 14.63 -6.90
C ILE A 113 -21.14 13.78 -7.75
N GLU A 114 -20.67 12.71 -8.40
CA GLU A 114 -21.55 11.79 -9.13
C GLU A 114 -22.48 11.01 -8.19
N ASP A 115 -22.01 10.61 -7.01
CA ASP A 115 -22.85 9.95 -6.00
C ASP A 115 -23.84 10.91 -5.31
N SER A 116 -23.54 12.22 -5.30
CA SER A 116 -24.40 13.26 -4.69
C SER A 116 -25.41 13.87 -5.68
N ASN A 117 -25.18 13.73 -6.99
CA ASN A 117 -26.11 14.22 -8.01
C ASN A 117 -27.03 13.09 -8.47
N CYS A 118 -28.20 13.06 -7.86
CA CYS A 118 -29.37 12.41 -8.43
C CYS A 118 -29.56 12.89 -9.88
N ALA A 119 -29.23 12.02 -10.83
CA ALA A 119 -29.52 12.01 -12.26
C ALA A 119 -29.26 13.31 -13.05
N VAL A 120 -28.19 13.33 -13.84
CA VAL A 120 -28.08 14.22 -15.00
C VAL A 120 -29.01 13.70 -16.09
N PHE A 121 -30.22 14.26 -16.21
CA PHE A 121 -31.04 14.13 -17.41
C PHE A 121 -31.09 15.47 -18.15
N HIS A 122 -30.53 15.49 -19.36
CA HIS A 122 -30.81 16.46 -20.43
C HIS A 122 -30.51 17.94 -20.13
N GLY A 123 -29.29 18.26 -19.67
CA GLY A 123 -28.65 19.54 -20.01
C GLY A 123 -29.33 20.83 -19.50
N ILE A 124 -30.24 20.76 -18.52
CA ILE A 124 -30.84 21.94 -17.91
C ILE A 124 -30.40 21.99 -16.44
N VAL A 125 -29.51 22.94 -16.13
CA VAL A 125 -29.14 23.27 -14.75
C VAL A 125 -30.26 24.11 -14.15
N THR A 126 -31.18 23.49 -13.43
CA THR A 126 -32.08 24.24 -12.53
C THR A 126 -31.42 24.42 -11.16
N PRO A 127 -31.46 25.62 -10.57
CA PRO A 127 -30.86 25.85 -9.26
C PRO A 127 -31.69 25.10 -8.20
N CYS A 128 -31.06 24.13 -7.54
CA CYS A 128 -31.64 23.44 -6.39
C CYS A 128 -32.04 24.48 -5.34
N LYS A 129 -33.35 24.63 -5.11
CA LYS A 129 -33.87 25.33 -3.94
C LYS A 129 -33.31 24.63 -2.71
N PHE A 130 -32.33 25.25 -2.07
CA PHE A 130 -31.92 24.97 -0.71
C PHE A 130 -33.15 25.07 0.19
N ARG A 131 -33.69 23.92 0.62
CA ARG A 131 -34.64 23.86 1.72
C ARG A 131 -33.90 23.36 2.95
N TRP A 132 -33.25 24.28 3.65
CA TRP A 132 -32.92 24.07 5.05
C TRP A 132 -34.24 23.95 5.82
N ASN A 133 -34.52 22.79 6.39
CA ASN A 133 -35.60 22.65 7.35
C ASN A 133 -35.01 22.12 8.66
N ARG A 134 -35.04 23.02 9.65
CA ARG A 134 -35.06 22.87 11.12
C ARG A 134 -34.40 21.65 11.74
#